data_AF-A0A518LHG5-F1
#
_entry.id   AF-A0A518LHG5-F1
#
_cell.length_a   1.000
_cell.length_b   1.000
_cell.length_c   1.000
_cell.angle_alpha   90.00
_cell.angle_beta   90.00
_cell.angle_gamma   90.00
#
_symmetry.space_group_name_H-M   'P 1'
#
loop_
_entity.id
_entity.type
_entity.pdbx_description
1 polymer ?
#
loop_
_entity_poly.entity_id
_entity_poly.type
_entity_poly.pdbx_seq_one_letter_code
_entity_poly.pdbx_strand_id
1 'polypeptide(L)'
;MSQPSFAKFCRPSLTNALLVLIVVSGRAPDASGQCGGEWTQLAPATSPSARSFHQMVFDTVRGEAVVFGGGNAGSINQTWTWNGSNWSQKSPASSPGATNDHAMAFDSVRGVAVLYNNGQTWEWDGSNWLQRLPASSPPPRDVPAMTFDSARAVTVLFGGTGATPLADTWEWNGSDWTQRFPATAPSGREGTALAFDSVRNVSVLFGGAAGASLNAETWEWDGVNWAQKSALVFPSARQNHAMVFDAVRAVTVLFGGQAASTNNETWEWNGTSWSLRLPLVAPSPRYAPGFTFDSVRNVAVLFGGQNGAAYLDDSWLWTGPLPFITMQPVAQSVSNGQSASFSVAASAGASPTFRWRRNGTALSDGNGLSGALTTMLTISSAGAAHVGSYDCVVSNSCGDVTSRPAALTVGGSCGACGAGSAMMMPVMVMGLLRMHRTRHGRFRNFRTPH
;
A
#
# COMPACT_ATOMS: atom_id res chain seq x y z
N MET A 1 -74.77 31.34 -11.28
CA MET A 1 -75.57 30.17 -10.81
C MET A 1 -74.63 28.99 -10.63
N SER A 2 -74.88 28.20 -9.58
CA SER A 2 -74.33 26.88 -9.19
C SER A 2 -72.83 26.71 -8.84
N GLN A 3 -72.60 26.78 -7.52
CA GLN A 3 -71.68 26.08 -6.58
C GLN A 3 -71.33 24.57 -6.91
N PRO A 4 -70.59 23.80 -6.06
CA PRO A 4 -69.34 24.01 -5.28
C PRO A 4 -68.42 22.76 -5.26
N SER A 5 -67.31 22.78 -4.50
CA SER A 5 -66.77 21.56 -3.84
C SER A 5 -65.91 21.93 -2.63
N PHE A 6 -66.46 21.73 -1.44
CA PHE A 6 -65.73 21.72 -0.15
C PHE A 6 -65.46 20.26 0.24
N ALA A 7 -64.20 19.93 0.52
CA ALA A 7 -63.83 18.70 1.22
C ALA A 7 -63.17 19.04 2.55
N LYS A 8 -63.80 18.57 3.63
CA LYS A 8 -63.32 18.60 5.02
C LYS A 8 -62.02 17.81 5.15
N PHE A 9 -61.04 18.36 5.87
CA PHE A 9 -59.99 17.55 6.50
C PHE A 9 -60.02 17.71 8.01
N CYS A 10 -60.14 16.57 8.69
CA CYS A 10 -60.05 16.39 10.13
C CYS A 10 -58.67 16.81 10.66
N ARG A 11 -58.64 17.50 11.81
CA ARG A 11 -57.43 17.62 12.64
C ARG A 11 -57.39 16.47 13.66
N PRO A 12 -56.24 15.80 13.85
CA PRO A 12 -55.94 15.12 15.09
C PRO A 12 -55.03 15.97 15.99
N SER A 13 -55.30 15.81 17.28
CA SER A 13 -54.66 16.34 18.48
C SER A 13 -53.13 16.09 18.53
N LEU A 14 -52.36 17.12 18.88
CA LEU A 14 -50.95 17.02 19.23
C LEU A 14 -50.82 16.45 20.64
N THR A 15 -50.31 15.22 20.75
CA THR A 15 -49.89 14.63 22.03
C THR A 15 -48.36 14.65 22.06
N ASN A 16 -47.80 15.27 23.09
CA ASN A 16 -46.36 15.41 23.32
C ASN A 16 -45.66 14.04 23.36
N ALA A 17 -44.76 13.79 22.40
CA ALA A 17 -43.74 12.77 22.51
C ALA A 17 -42.37 13.45 22.59
N LEU A 18 -41.80 13.42 23.79
CA LEU A 18 -40.43 13.86 24.07
C LEU A 18 -39.46 12.89 23.39
N LEU A 19 -39.02 13.23 22.18
CA LEU A 19 -37.99 12.49 21.46
C LEU A 19 -36.63 12.85 22.10
N VAL A 20 -36.11 11.95 22.94
CA VAL A 20 -34.72 12.03 23.41
C VAL A 20 -33.83 11.72 22.20
N LEU A 21 -33.34 12.79 21.56
CA LEU A 21 -32.36 12.70 20.49
C LEU A 21 -31.01 12.34 21.13
N ILE A 22 -30.68 11.05 21.18
CA ILE A 22 -29.29 10.63 21.40
C ILE A 22 -28.54 11.01 20.13
N VAL A 23 -27.75 12.08 20.20
CA VAL A 23 -26.76 12.42 19.17
C VAL A 23 -25.67 11.35 19.24
N VAL A 24 -25.86 10.24 18.51
CA VAL A 24 -24.75 9.39 18.11
C VAL A 24 -24.05 10.14 16.97
N SER A 25 -22.87 10.69 17.24
CA SER A 25 -22.01 11.28 16.21
C SER A 25 -21.40 10.16 15.35
N GLY A 26 -22.23 9.52 14.53
CA GLY A 26 -21.85 8.67 13.42
C GLY A 26 -22.49 9.25 12.17
N ARG A 27 -21.70 9.89 11.31
CA ARG A 27 -22.20 10.52 10.09
C ARG A 27 -22.64 9.41 9.12
N ALA A 28 -23.87 9.49 8.62
CA ALA A 28 -24.36 8.62 7.55
C ALA A 28 -23.48 8.81 6.29
N PRO A 29 -23.29 7.74 5.47
CA PRO A 29 -22.71 7.90 4.14
C PRO A 29 -23.50 8.96 3.36
N ASP A 30 -22.83 9.65 2.44
CA ASP A 30 -23.53 10.53 1.51
C ASP A 30 -24.61 9.74 0.74
N ALA A 31 -25.55 10.46 0.11
CA ALA A 31 -26.68 9.85 -0.59
C ALA A 31 -26.28 8.90 -1.75
N SER A 32 -24.98 8.74 -2.04
CA SER A 32 -24.44 7.83 -3.06
C SER A 32 -23.93 6.50 -2.49
N GLY A 33 -23.85 6.35 -1.16
CA GLY A 33 -23.31 5.15 -0.52
C GLY A 33 -21.81 4.93 -0.76
N GLN A 34 -21.10 5.91 -1.34
CA GLN A 34 -19.67 5.82 -1.61
C GLN A 34 -18.86 6.37 -0.44
N CYS A 35 -17.88 5.59 -0.04
CA CYS A 35 -17.01 5.97 1.05
C CYS A 35 -15.74 6.65 0.55
N GLY A 36 -15.54 7.88 1.03
CA GLY A 36 -14.60 8.84 0.46
C GLY A 36 -13.12 8.59 0.75
N GLY A 37 -12.78 7.82 1.79
CA GLY A 37 -11.42 7.76 2.32
C GLY A 37 -10.94 9.08 2.91
N GLU A 38 -9.72 9.09 3.44
CA GLU A 38 -9.17 10.26 4.11
C GLU A 38 -7.82 10.67 3.52
N TRP A 39 -7.77 11.90 3.01
CA TRP A 39 -6.53 12.63 2.79
C TRP A 39 -6.23 13.53 3.98
N THR A 40 -4.99 13.51 4.46
CA THR A 40 -4.49 14.41 5.50
C THR A 40 -3.34 15.23 4.97
N GLN A 41 -3.46 16.56 4.99
CA GLN A 41 -2.35 17.44 4.66
C GLN A 41 -1.34 17.45 5.81
N LEU A 42 -0.06 17.35 5.47
CA LEU A 42 1.03 17.47 6.43
C LEU A 42 1.59 18.89 6.43
N ALA A 43 2.19 19.28 7.54
CA ALA A 43 3.00 20.49 7.67
C ALA A 43 4.42 20.13 8.17
N PRO A 44 5.27 19.51 7.32
CA PRO A 44 6.66 19.24 7.67
C PRO A 44 7.41 20.53 8.02
N ALA A 45 8.32 20.47 8.99
CA ALA A 45 9.15 21.62 9.37
C ALA A 45 10.16 22.00 8.26
N THR A 46 10.56 21.03 7.44
CA THR A 46 11.40 21.18 6.26
C THR A 46 10.75 20.43 5.11
N SER A 47 10.83 21.00 3.90
CA SER A 47 10.21 20.45 2.69
C SER A 47 11.07 20.77 1.47
N PRO A 48 11.08 19.92 0.42
CA PRO A 48 11.62 20.31 -0.87
C PRO A 48 10.85 21.52 -1.41
N SER A 49 11.52 22.35 -2.22
CA SER A 49 10.85 23.43 -2.94
C SER A 49 9.73 22.90 -3.85
N ALA A 50 8.75 23.76 -4.14
CA ALA A 50 7.68 23.46 -5.09
C ALA A 50 8.23 22.93 -6.41
N ARG A 51 7.66 21.83 -6.91
CA ARG A 51 8.14 21.11 -8.10
C ARG A 51 7.11 20.13 -8.67
N SER A 52 7.22 19.85 -9.95
CA SER A 52 6.48 18.77 -10.65
C SER A 52 7.43 17.87 -11.44
N PHE A 53 6.93 16.72 -11.92
CA PHE A 53 7.68 15.70 -12.67
C PHE A 53 8.96 15.19 -11.97
N HIS A 54 9.04 15.37 -10.66
CA HIS A 54 9.98 14.64 -9.83
C HIS A 54 9.43 13.23 -9.64
N GLN A 55 10.32 12.30 -9.35
CA GLN A 55 9.92 10.94 -9.02
C GLN A 55 10.09 10.70 -7.54
N MET A 56 9.17 9.91 -6.99
CA MET A 56 9.18 9.51 -5.58
C MET A 56 9.01 8.01 -5.48
N VAL A 57 9.88 7.36 -4.71
CA VAL A 57 9.80 5.93 -4.41
C VAL A 57 9.96 5.70 -2.91
N PHE A 58 9.53 4.56 -2.39
CA PHE A 58 9.69 4.24 -0.97
C PHE A 58 10.80 3.22 -0.77
N ASP A 59 11.83 3.62 -0.02
CA ASP A 59 12.91 2.75 0.40
C ASP A 59 12.47 1.93 1.61
N THR A 60 12.05 0.69 1.36
CA THR A 60 11.56 -0.22 2.39
C THR A 60 12.65 -0.69 3.36
N VAL A 61 13.93 -0.57 2.98
CA VAL A 61 15.07 -0.96 3.82
C VAL A 61 15.32 0.11 4.88
N ARG A 62 15.17 1.38 4.51
CA ARG A 62 15.43 2.54 5.39
C ARG A 62 14.17 3.15 5.99
N GLY A 63 13.00 2.78 5.49
CA GLY A 63 11.72 3.31 5.94
C GLY A 63 11.50 4.77 5.56
N GLU A 64 12.07 5.20 4.44
CA GLU A 64 12.04 6.59 3.96
C GLU A 64 11.50 6.67 2.52
N ALA A 65 10.69 7.69 2.22
CA ALA A 65 10.43 8.04 0.82
C ALA A 65 11.63 8.80 0.25
N VAL A 66 12.03 8.52 -0.98
CA VAL A 66 13.14 9.17 -1.69
C VAL A 66 12.56 9.95 -2.86
N VAL A 67 12.89 11.25 -2.92
CA VAL A 67 12.53 12.16 -4.03
C VAL A 67 13.78 12.58 -4.76
N PHE A 68 13.74 12.53 -6.09
CA PHE A 68 14.78 13.09 -6.94
C PHE A 68 14.21 13.92 -8.09
N GLY A 69 14.89 15.03 -8.36
CA GLY A 69 14.70 15.84 -9.54
C GLY A 69 13.40 16.64 -9.57
N GLY A 70 12.80 16.72 -10.75
CA GLY A 70 11.62 17.53 -11.08
C GLY A 70 11.98 18.91 -11.60
N GLY A 71 11.00 19.79 -11.73
CA GLY A 71 11.25 21.15 -12.20
C GLY A 71 10.32 22.21 -11.58
N ASN A 72 10.81 23.45 -11.58
CA ASN A 72 10.08 24.65 -11.16
C ASN A 72 10.54 25.90 -11.94
N ALA A 73 10.23 25.94 -13.25
CA ALA A 73 10.82 26.87 -14.24
C ALA A 73 12.29 26.58 -14.63
N GLY A 74 12.87 25.51 -14.07
CA GLY A 74 14.11 24.87 -14.50
C GLY A 74 14.18 23.46 -13.91
N SER A 75 15.00 22.59 -14.49
CA SER A 75 15.19 21.24 -13.97
C SER A 75 16.00 21.24 -12.66
N ILE A 76 15.70 20.30 -11.78
CA ILE A 76 16.28 20.15 -10.45
C ILE A 76 17.05 18.81 -10.40
N ASN A 77 18.11 18.73 -9.60
CA ASN A 77 18.87 17.48 -9.32
C ASN A 77 18.97 17.16 -7.83
N GLN A 78 18.15 17.79 -7.00
CA GLN A 78 18.21 17.58 -5.56
C GLN A 78 17.63 16.21 -5.18
N THR A 79 18.30 15.56 -4.23
CA THR A 79 17.81 14.35 -3.56
C THR A 79 17.26 14.73 -2.18
N TRP A 80 16.05 14.28 -1.87
CA TRP A 80 15.42 14.46 -0.57
C TRP A 80 14.93 13.12 -0.05
N THR A 81 14.92 12.93 1.27
CA THR A 81 14.20 11.80 1.88
C THR A 81 13.19 12.25 2.93
N TRP A 82 12.10 11.51 3.07
CA TRP A 82 11.06 11.74 4.07
C TRP A 82 10.95 10.54 4.99
N ASN A 83 11.05 10.80 6.29
CA ASN A 83 11.16 9.75 7.31
C ASN A 83 9.84 9.39 7.98
N GLY A 84 8.69 9.80 7.44
CA GLY A 84 7.39 9.65 8.12
C GLY A 84 6.80 10.93 8.71
N SER A 85 7.63 11.95 8.91
CA SER A 85 7.18 13.21 9.50
C SER A 85 7.81 14.43 8.84
N ASN A 86 9.09 14.35 8.48
CA ASN A 86 9.83 15.51 7.98
C ASN A 86 10.75 15.18 6.80
N TRP A 87 11.02 16.17 5.95
CA TRP A 87 11.92 16.01 4.80
C TRP A 87 13.35 16.40 5.15
N SER A 88 14.33 15.67 4.64
CA SER A 88 15.75 15.94 4.78
C SER A 88 16.42 15.97 3.42
N GLN A 89 17.08 17.09 3.08
CA GLN A 89 17.88 17.16 1.86
C GLN A 89 19.14 16.32 2.02
N LYS A 90 19.50 15.58 0.98
CA LYS A 90 20.75 14.83 0.92
C LYS A 90 21.76 15.55 0.02
N SER A 91 23.04 15.38 0.32
CA SER A 91 24.16 15.97 -0.42
C SER A 91 25.12 14.86 -0.86
N PRO A 92 24.71 14.01 -1.82
CA PRO A 92 25.54 12.90 -2.27
C PRO A 92 26.75 13.42 -3.06
N ALA A 93 27.87 12.68 -2.98
CA ALA A 93 29.11 13.05 -3.66
C ALA A 93 28.99 12.92 -5.18
N SER A 94 28.14 12.01 -5.65
CA SER A 94 27.76 11.86 -7.05
C SER A 94 26.24 11.95 -7.17
N SER A 95 25.76 12.49 -8.29
CA SER A 95 24.34 12.68 -8.54
C SER A 95 24.09 12.67 -10.05
N PRO A 96 22.93 12.18 -10.50
CA PRO A 96 22.45 12.48 -11.85
C PRO A 96 22.36 14.00 -12.05
N GLY A 97 22.45 14.41 -13.31
CA GLY A 97 22.20 15.79 -13.71
C GLY A 97 20.76 16.23 -13.42
N ALA A 98 20.49 17.52 -13.55
CA ALA A 98 19.16 18.07 -13.35
C ALA A 98 18.19 17.55 -14.42
N THR A 99 17.03 17.06 -13.99
CA THR A 99 16.04 16.43 -14.87
C THR A 99 14.64 16.49 -14.28
N ASN A 100 13.65 16.51 -15.16
CA ASN A 100 12.22 16.51 -14.87
C ASN A 100 11.47 15.54 -15.80
N ASP A 101 12.18 14.63 -16.47
CA ASP A 101 11.61 13.72 -17.46
C ASP A 101 12.07 12.26 -17.22
N HIS A 102 12.64 12.01 -16.03
CA HIS A 102 13.14 10.72 -15.60
C HIS A 102 12.06 9.87 -14.92
N ALA A 103 12.38 8.59 -14.73
CA ALA A 103 11.55 7.65 -14.01
C ALA A 103 12.37 6.93 -12.93
N MET A 104 11.70 6.52 -11.85
CA MET A 104 12.33 5.79 -10.75
C MET A 104 11.47 4.63 -10.29
N ALA A 105 12.12 3.57 -9.81
CA ALA A 105 11.51 2.48 -9.08
C ALA A 105 12.44 2.01 -7.95
N PHE A 106 11.87 1.55 -6.83
CA PHE A 106 12.68 1.00 -5.74
C PHE A 106 12.84 -0.51 -5.88
N ASP A 107 14.07 -0.96 -6.06
CA ASP A 107 14.43 -2.37 -6.03
C ASP A 107 14.57 -2.82 -4.57
N SER A 108 13.50 -3.41 -4.04
CA SER A 108 13.44 -3.84 -2.64
C SER A 108 14.29 -5.07 -2.34
N VAL A 109 14.76 -5.79 -3.35
CA VAL A 109 15.64 -6.96 -3.18
C VAL A 109 17.08 -6.50 -2.98
N ARG A 110 17.51 -5.48 -3.73
CA ARG A 110 18.88 -4.92 -3.65
C ARG A 110 18.98 -3.71 -2.73
N GLY A 111 17.85 -3.14 -2.31
CA GLY A 111 17.79 -2.00 -1.39
C GLY A 111 18.26 -0.69 -2.03
N VAL A 112 17.98 -0.52 -3.33
CA VAL A 112 18.40 0.65 -4.12
C VAL A 112 17.24 1.26 -4.89
N ALA A 113 17.21 2.59 -5.03
CA ALA A 113 16.33 3.24 -6.00
C ALA A 113 17.00 3.26 -7.37
N VAL A 114 16.38 2.62 -8.36
CA VAL A 114 16.84 2.64 -9.75
C VAL A 114 16.20 3.82 -10.46
N LEU A 115 17.02 4.65 -11.08
CA LEU A 115 16.62 5.82 -11.86
C LEU A 115 17.06 5.64 -13.31
N TYR A 116 16.14 5.88 -14.24
CA TYR A 116 16.45 6.00 -15.66
C TYR A 116 16.24 7.44 -16.10
N ASN A 117 17.26 8.04 -16.72
CA ASN A 117 17.23 9.41 -17.21
C ASN A 117 17.93 9.49 -18.56
N ASN A 118 17.14 9.65 -19.62
CA ASN A 118 17.60 9.92 -20.97
C ASN A 118 18.77 9.03 -21.45
N GLY A 119 18.61 7.70 -21.31
CA GLY A 119 19.62 6.70 -21.70
C GLY A 119 20.59 6.30 -20.60
N GLN A 120 20.63 7.04 -19.49
CA GLN A 120 21.48 6.76 -18.34
C GLN A 120 20.73 6.01 -17.25
N THR A 121 21.39 5.05 -16.62
CA THR A 121 20.88 4.33 -15.46
C THR A 121 21.69 4.69 -14.23
N TRP A 122 21.01 5.02 -13.13
CA TRP A 122 21.61 5.36 -11.86
C TRP A 122 20.96 4.55 -10.73
N GLU A 123 21.72 4.27 -9.68
CA GLU A 123 21.21 3.58 -8.50
C GLU A 123 21.56 4.39 -7.24
N TRP A 124 20.56 4.63 -6.40
CA TRP A 124 20.70 5.28 -5.10
C TRP A 124 20.79 4.22 -4.01
N ASP A 125 21.87 4.25 -3.23
CA ASP A 125 22.12 3.28 -2.14
C ASP A 125 21.70 3.78 -0.75
N GLY A 126 20.88 4.84 -0.68
CA GLY A 126 20.54 5.50 0.58
C GLY A 126 21.48 6.64 0.99
N SER A 127 22.64 6.74 0.36
CA SER A 127 23.65 7.76 0.69
C SER A 127 24.24 8.45 -0.54
N ASN A 128 24.42 7.73 -1.64
CA ASN A 128 25.06 8.22 -2.85
C ASN A 128 24.40 7.65 -4.11
N TRP A 129 24.53 8.36 -5.22
CA TRP A 129 24.14 7.85 -6.53
C TRP A 129 25.33 7.21 -7.23
N LEU A 130 25.11 6.02 -7.80
CA LEU A 130 26.08 5.31 -8.63
C LEU A 130 25.54 5.22 -10.06
N GLN A 131 26.29 5.76 -11.03
CA GLN A 131 25.96 5.55 -12.44
C GLN A 131 26.27 4.11 -12.83
N ARG A 132 25.32 3.44 -13.45
CA ARG A 132 25.48 2.11 -14.04
C ARG A 132 25.77 2.26 -15.53
N LEU A 133 26.64 1.40 -16.04
CA LEU A 133 27.05 1.36 -17.45
C LEU A 133 26.68 0.01 -18.07
N PRO A 134 25.39 -0.25 -18.28
CA PRO A 134 24.95 -1.51 -18.86
C PRO A 134 25.34 -1.62 -20.34
N ALA A 135 25.48 -2.86 -20.82
CA ALA A 135 25.83 -3.11 -22.22
C ALA A 135 24.65 -2.79 -23.15
N SER A 136 23.44 -3.00 -22.66
CA SER A 136 22.18 -2.70 -23.33
C SER A 136 21.42 -1.64 -22.51
N SER A 137 20.74 -0.72 -23.19
CA SER A 137 19.95 0.32 -22.53
C SER A 137 18.75 0.67 -23.41
N PRO A 138 17.60 1.02 -22.82
CA PRO A 138 16.53 1.65 -23.56
C PRO A 138 17.07 2.90 -24.29
N PRO A 139 16.57 3.23 -25.48
CA PRO A 139 16.94 4.47 -26.13
C PRO A 139 16.55 5.71 -25.29
N PRO A 140 17.29 6.82 -25.44
CA PRO A 140 16.97 8.12 -24.84
C PRO A 140 15.49 8.48 -25.03
N ARG A 141 14.81 8.87 -23.94
CA ARG A 141 13.37 9.11 -23.87
C ARG A 141 13.00 9.92 -22.64
N ASP A 142 11.87 10.60 -22.74
CA ASP A 142 11.28 11.43 -21.72
C ASP A 142 10.00 10.78 -21.16
N VAL A 143 9.77 11.01 -19.86
CA VAL A 143 8.58 10.61 -19.10
C VAL A 143 8.16 9.13 -19.31
N PRO A 144 9.10 8.15 -19.26
CA PRO A 144 8.71 6.75 -19.24
C PRO A 144 8.04 6.40 -17.91
N ALA A 145 7.27 5.31 -17.87
CA ALA A 145 6.79 4.75 -16.62
C ALA A 145 7.73 3.66 -16.12
N MET A 146 8.00 3.63 -14.81
CA MET A 146 8.79 2.56 -14.19
C MET A 146 8.13 2.03 -12.92
N THR A 147 8.29 0.73 -12.68
CA THR A 147 7.92 0.10 -11.41
C THR A 147 8.83 -1.11 -11.14
N PHE A 148 8.89 -1.59 -9.90
CA PHE A 148 9.68 -2.76 -9.54
C PHE A 148 8.77 -3.97 -9.33
N ASP A 149 8.99 -5.00 -10.13
CA ASP A 149 8.37 -6.31 -9.96
C ASP A 149 9.18 -7.11 -8.95
N SER A 150 8.73 -7.11 -7.70
CA SER A 150 9.42 -7.80 -6.61
C SER A 150 9.29 -9.33 -6.66
N ALA A 151 8.32 -9.86 -7.42
CA ALA A 151 8.17 -11.31 -7.59
C ALA A 151 9.23 -11.88 -8.54
N ARG A 152 9.64 -11.07 -9.54
CA ARG A 152 10.66 -11.44 -10.54
C ARG A 152 12.00 -10.75 -10.32
N ALA A 153 12.10 -9.85 -9.34
CA ALA A 153 13.27 -9.04 -9.02
C ALA A 153 13.80 -8.24 -10.23
N VAL A 154 12.89 -7.57 -10.95
CA VAL A 154 13.23 -6.72 -12.10
C VAL A 154 12.53 -5.37 -12.04
N THR A 155 13.21 -4.32 -12.49
CA THR A 155 12.56 -3.04 -12.75
C THR A 155 11.99 -3.06 -14.16
N VAL A 156 10.68 -2.83 -14.28
CA VAL A 156 9.97 -2.74 -15.55
C VAL A 156 9.90 -1.27 -15.97
N LEU A 157 10.25 -0.98 -17.22
CA LEU A 157 10.09 0.30 -17.88
C LEU A 157 9.16 0.14 -19.08
N PHE A 158 8.21 1.06 -19.23
CA PHE A 158 7.32 1.10 -20.40
C PHE A 158 7.20 2.51 -20.97
N GLY A 159 7.20 2.59 -22.30
CA GLY A 159 6.83 3.78 -23.06
C GLY A 159 7.75 4.98 -22.82
N GLY A 160 7.13 6.16 -22.71
CA GLY A 160 7.79 7.47 -22.80
C GLY A 160 7.82 7.98 -24.24
N THR A 161 8.48 9.11 -24.46
CA THR A 161 8.58 9.75 -25.77
C THR A 161 10.03 9.98 -26.18
N GLY A 162 10.36 9.59 -27.40
CA GLY A 162 11.56 10.05 -28.11
C GLY A 162 11.17 11.03 -29.21
N ALA A 163 11.51 10.74 -30.46
CA ALA A 163 10.94 11.48 -31.60
C ALA A 163 9.43 11.25 -31.75
N THR A 164 8.93 10.12 -31.26
CA THR A 164 7.52 9.75 -31.22
C THR A 164 7.24 8.98 -29.92
N PRO A 165 5.97 8.88 -29.47
CA PRO A 165 5.61 8.03 -28.33
C PRO A 165 6.03 6.57 -28.54
N LEU A 166 6.70 6.00 -27.54
CA LEU A 166 7.27 4.66 -27.57
C LEU A 166 6.32 3.64 -26.92
N ALA A 167 6.32 2.41 -27.42
CA ALA A 167 5.46 1.31 -26.97
C ALA A 167 6.26 0.11 -26.42
N ASP A 168 7.57 0.26 -26.30
CA ASP A 168 8.47 -0.81 -25.90
C ASP A 168 8.45 -1.05 -24.39
N THR A 169 8.71 -2.31 -24.01
CA THR A 169 8.84 -2.74 -22.62
C THR A 169 10.29 -3.18 -22.40
N TRP A 170 10.91 -2.70 -21.32
CA TRP A 170 12.26 -3.06 -20.93
C TRP A 170 12.30 -3.53 -19.49
N GLU A 171 13.20 -4.48 -19.20
CA GLU A 171 13.40 -5.01 -17.85
C GLU A 171 14.86 -4.89 -17.43
N TRP A 172 15.10 -4.31 -16.26
CA TRP A 172 16.40 -4.20 -15.62
C TRP A 172 16.54 -5.27 -14.55
N ASN A 173 17.58 -6.09 -14.64
CA ASN A 173 17.85 -7.18 -13.70
C ASN A 173 18.86 -6.81 -12.59
N GLY A 174 19.26 -5.54 -12.50
CA GLY A 174 20.34 -5.07 -11.61
C GLY A 174 21.72 -4.94 -12.27
N SER A 175 21.87 -5.40 -13.50
CA SER A 175 23.13 -5.34 -14.25
C SER A 175 22.98 -4.87 -15.69
N ASP A 176 21.94 -5.32 -16.40
CA ASP A 176 21.72 -4.99 -17.80
C ASP A 176 20.21 -4.84 -18.10
N TRP A 177 19.90 -4.07 -19.14
CA TRP A 177 18.52 -3.91 -19.63
C TRP A 177 18.22 -4.92 -20.73
N THR A 178 17.05 -5.56 -20.67
CA THR A 178 16.57 -6.48 -21.71
C THR A 178 15.25 -5.96 -22.27
N GLN A 179 15.18 -5.74 -23.59
CA GLN A 179 13.92 -5.42 -24.25
C GLN A 179 13.03 -6.66 -24.32
N ARG A 180 11.75 -6.49 -24.01
CA ARG A 180 10.72 -7.54 -24.12
C ARG A 180 9.88 -7.30 -25.37
N PHE A 181 9.47 -8.40 -26.01
CA PHE A 181 8.67 -8.39 -27.25
C PHE A 181 7.36 -9.16 -27.03
N PRO A 182 6.45 -8.63 -26.21
CA PRO A 182 5.18 -9.29 -25.96
C PRO A 182 4.29 -9.31 -27.20
N ALA A 183 3.44 -10.33 -27.32
CA ALA A 183 2.52 -10.47 -28.45
C ALA A 183 1.43 -9.39 -28.45
N THR A 184 1.07 -8.91 -27.26
CA THR A 184 0.11 -7.84 -27.01
C THR A 184 0.75 -6.78 -26.13
N ALA A 185 0.52 -5.50 -26.47
CA ALA A 185 1.07 -4.35 -25.76
C ALA A 185 0.15 -3.12 -25.92
N PRO A 186 0.16 -2.18 -24.96
CA PRO A 186 -0.43 -0.87 -25.17
C PRO A 186 0.26 -0.15 -26.33
N SER A 187 -0.46 0.74 -27.01
CA SER A 187 0.14 1.65 -28.01
C SER A 187 1.15 2.60 -27.38
N GLY A 188 2.00 3.22 -28.22
CA GLY A 188 3.06 4.10 -27.75
C GLY A 188 2.52 5.33 -27.02
N ARG A 189 3.06 5.62 -25.83
CA ARG A 189 2.53 6.67 -24.96
C ARG A 189 3.52 7.18 -23.91
N GLU A 190 3.31 8.42 -23.50
CA GLU A 190 4.02 9.08 -22.39
C GLU A 190 3.07 9.47 -21.26
N GLY A 191 3.63 9.89 -20.12
CA GLY A 191 2.84 10.38 -18.98
C GLY A 191 1.86 9.33 -18.44
N THR A 192 2.12 8.05 -18.70
CA THR A 192 1.43 6.92 -18.06
C THR A 192 2.10 6.62 -16.72
N ALA A 193 1.44 5.88 -15.85
CA ALA A 193 1.99 5.46 -14.57
C ALA A 193 1.90 3.95 -14.42
N LEU A 194 2.88 3.37 -13.74
CA LEU A 194 2.95 1.95 -13.41
C LEU A 194 2.95 1.76 -11.90
N ALA A 195 2.19 0.78 -11.43
CA ALA A 195 2.24 0.31 -10.06
C ALA A 195 2.26 -1.22 -10.04
N PHE A 196 3.22 -1.81 -9.32
CA PHE A 196 3.29 -3.25 -9.15
C PHE A 196 2.33 -3.73 -8.07
N ASP A 197 1.33 -4.52 -8.49
CA ASP A 197 0.45 -5.26 -7.60
C ASP A 197 1.15 -6.52 -7.13
N SER A 198 1.73 -6.46 -5.93
CA SER A 198 2.48 -7.56 -5.33
C SER A 198 1.62 -8.71 -4.82
N VAL A 199 0.30 -8.55 -4.79
CA VAL A 199 -0.63 -9.62 -4.40
C VAL A 199 -0.96 -10.50 -5.62
N ARG A 200 -1.11 -9.87 -6.79
CA ARG A 200 -1.43 -10.54 -8.05
C ARG A 200 -0.22 -10.77 -8.96
N ASN A 201 0.94 -10.23 -8.58
CA ASN A 201 2.21 -10.29 -9.33
C ASN A 201 2.07 -9.71 -10.74
N VAL A 202 1.46 -8.53 -10.86
CA VAL A 202 1.29 -7.84 -12.14
C VAL A 202 1.64 -6.36 -12.02
N SER A 203 2.25 -5.77 -13.07
CA SER A 203 2.36 -4.31 -13.16
C SER A 203 1.10 -3.74 -13.80
N VAL A 204 0.40 -2.87 -13.08
CA VAL A 204 -0.81 -2.19 -13.54
C VAL A 204 -0.43 -0.87 -14.18
N LEU A 205 -0.87 -0.66 -15.43
CA LEU A 205 -0.72 0.57 -16.20
C LEU A 205 -2.08 1.23 -16.40
N PHE A 206 -2.13 2.55 -16.31
CA PHE A 206 -3.30 3.33 -16.72
C PHE A 206 -2.95 4.53 -17.59
N GLY A 207 -3.84 4.84 -18.53
CA GLY A 207 -3.86 6.10 -19.28
C GLY A 207 -2.59 6.38 -20.09
N GLY A 208 -2.17 7.65 -20.07
CA GLY A 208 -1.06 8.19 -20.87
C GLY A 208 -1.53 8.83 -22.19
N ALA A 209 -0.62 9.54 -22.86
CA ALA A 209 -0.89 10.23 -24.11
C ALA A 209 -0.11 9.65 -25.29
N ALA A 210 -0.79 9.50 -26.42
CA ALA A 210 -0.20 9.22 -27.72
C ALA A 210 -0.30 10.49 -28.57
N GLY A 211 0.68 11.38 -28.46
CA GLY A 211 0.59 12.74 -29.02
C GLY A 211 -0.55 13.53 -28.37
N ALA A 212 -1.46 14.09 -29.16
CA ALA A 212 -2.60 14.85 -28.63
C ALA A 212 -3.74 13.96 -28.06
N SER A 213 -3.66 12.64 -28.24
CA SER A 213 -4.73 11.71 -27.82
C SER A 213 -4.46 11.12 -26.45
N LEU A 214 -5.36 11.36 -25.50
CA LEU A 214 -5.31 10.75 -24.16
C LEU A 214 -5.96 9.37 -24.17
N ASN A 215 -5.41 8.45 -23.36
CA ASN A 215 -5.94 7.11 -23.19
C ASN A 215 -6.60 6.95 -21.81
N ALA A 216 -7.59 6.07 -21.72
CA ALA A 216 -8.26 5.66 -20.48
C ALA A 216 -8.16 4.14 -20.24
N GLU A 217 -7.23 3.48 -20.92
CA GLU A 217 -7.08 2.04 -20.89
C GLU A 217 -6.37 1.60 -19.62
N THR A 218 -6.77 0.45 -19.08
CA THR A 218 -6.05 -0.26 -18.01
C THR A 218 -5.39 -1.49 -18.61
N TRP A 219 -4.10 -1.67 -18.34
CA TRP A 219 -3.33 -2.82 -18.81
C TRP A 219 -2.59 -3.48 -17.64
N GLU A 220 -2.41 -4.79 -17.71
CA GLU A 220 -1.66 -5.56 -16.72
C GLU A 220 -0.53 -6.33 -17.41
N TRP A 221 0.69 -6.18 -16.90
CA TRP A 221 1.88 -6.91 -17.32
C TRP A 221 2.16 -8.07 -16.36
N ASP A 222 2.22 -9.30 -16.88
CA ASP A 222 2.50 -10.52 -16.09
C ASP A 222 3.96 -10.99 -16.15
N GLY A 223 4.83 -10.22 -16.80
CA GLY A 223 6.23 -10.59 -17.09
C GLY A 223 6.47 -11.24 -18.45
N VAL A 224 5.40 -11.53 -19.19
CA VAL A 224 5.44 -12.15 -20.51
C VAL A 224 4.62 -11.37 -21.53
N ASN A 225 3.35 -11.04 -21.23
CA ASN A 225 2.45 -10.31 -22.10
C ASN A 225 1.67 -9.21 -21.36
N TRP A 226 1.20 -8.21 -22.11
CA TRP A 226 0.23 -7.25 -21.61
C TRP A 226 -1.19 -7.72 -21.88
N ALA A 227 -2.05 -7.65 -20.87
CA ALA A 227 -3.49 -7.91 -21.00
C ALA A 227 -4.28 -6.61 -20.75
N GLN A 228 -5.07 -6.19 -21.74
CA GLN A 228 -5.99 -5.06 -21.54
C GLN A 228 -7.15 -5.49 -20.65
N LYS A 229 -7.48 -4.68 -19.66
CA LYS A 229 -8.59 -4.91 -18.74
C LYS A 229 -9.75 -4.01 -19.11
N SER A 230 -10.96 -4.57 -19.09
CA SER A 230 -12.20 -3.83 -19.27
C SER A 230 -12.90 -3.68 -17.94
N ALA A 231 -13.29 -2.44 -17.62
CA ALA A 231 -14.09 -2.13 -16.44
C ALA A 231 -15.29 -1.29 -16.87
N LEU A 232 -16.43 -1.47 -16.19
CA LEU A 232 -17.65 -0.70 -16.47
C LEU A 232 -17.54 0.75 -16.01
N VAL A 233 -16.74 0.98 -14.97
CA VAL A 233 -16.40 2.30 -14.43
C VAL A 233 -14.89 2.40 -14.47
N PHE A 234 -14.38 3.52 -14.98
CA PHE A 234 -12.96 3.80 -15.11
C PHE A 234 -12.72 5.31 -15.09
N PRO A 235 -11.52 5.77 -14.69
CA PRO A 235 -11.17 7.18 -14.76
C PRO A 235 -11.25 7.71 -16.19
N SER A 236 -11.54 9.00 -16.35
CA SER A 236 -11.45 9.64 -17.67
C SER A 236 -10.03 9.57 -18.25
N ALA A 237 -9.91 9.63 -19.58
CA ALA A 237 -8.63 9.61 -20.27
C ALA A 237 -7.71 10.72 -19.78
N ARG A 238 -6.47 10.38 -19.38
CA ARG A 238 -5.55 11.31 -18.72
C ARG A 238 -4.09 10.91 -18.84
N GLN A 239 -3.22 11.88 -18.61
CA GLN A 239 -1.77 11.70 -18.49
C GLN A 239 -1.24 12.39 -17.22
N ASN A 240 0.02 12.13 -16.87
CA ASN A 240 0.73 12.74 -15.76
C ASN A 240 -0.04 12.61 -14.43
N HIS A 241 -0.77 11.52 -14.27
CA HIS A 241 -1.41 11.13 -13.01
C HIS A 241 -0.42 10.30 -12.20
N ALA A 242 -0.64 10.24 -10.89
CA ALA A 242 0.17 9.42 -10.00
C ALA A 242 -0.51 8.08 -9.75
N MET A 243 0.25 6.99 -9.66
CA MET A 243 -0.25 5.68 -9.24
C MET A 243 0.69 5.04 -8.24
N VAL A 244 0.12 4.32 -7.27
CA VAL A 244 0.87 3.46 -6.36
C VAL A 244 0.03 2.28 -5.92
N PHE A 245 0.67 1.17 -5.56
CA PHE A 245 -0.01 0.01 -5.01
C PHE A 245 -0.01 0.06 -3.47
N ASP A 246 -1.21 0.01 -2.89
CA ASP A 246 -1.41 -0.22 -1.48
C ASP A 246 -1.48 -1.73 -1.23
N ALA A 247 -0.35 -2.30 -0.79
CA ALA A 247 -0.22 -3.74 -0.58
C ALA A 247 -1.06 -4.26 0.60
N VAL A 248 -1.47 -3.38 1.50
CA VAL A 248 -2.28 -3.72 2.66
C VAL A 248 -3.74 -3.91 2.28
N ARG A 249 -4.25 -3.02 1.43
CA ARG A 249 -5.64 -3.04 0.94
C ARG A 249 -5.78 -3.77 -0.39
N ALA A 250 -4.67 -4.22 -0.98
CA ALA A 250 -4.59 -4.88 -2.27
C ALA A 250 -5.27 -4.08 -3.40
N VAL A 251 -4.98 -2.78 -3.44
CA VAL A 251 -5.53 -1.87 -4.47
C VAL A 251 -4.45 -0.97 -5.06
N THR A 252 -4.54 -0.70 -6.36
CA THR A 252 -3.79 0.40 -6.97
C THR A 252 -4.56 1.70 -6.80
N VAL A 253 -3.94 2.69 -6.17
CA VAL A 253 -4.49 4.03 -5.97
C VAL A 253 -3.97 4.93 -7.09
N LEU A 254 -4.87 5.66 -7.74
CA LEU A 254 -4.58 6.70 -8.72
C LEU A 254 -5.02 8.05 -8.19
N PHE A 255 -4.19 9.09 -8.39
CA PHE A 255 -4.54 10.46 -8.02
C PHE A 255 -4.27 11.46 -9.16
N GLY A 256 -5.25 12.34 -9.38
CA GLY A 256 -5.12 13.54 -10.20
C GLY A 256 -4.87 13.27 -11.70
N GLY A 257 -3.99 14.08 -12.29
CA GLY A 257 -3.61 14.03 -13.70
C GLY A 257 -4.31 15.06 -14.58
N GLN A 258 -3.80 15.19 -15.79
CA GLN A 258 -4.34 16.08 -16.82
C GLN A 258 -5.27 15.30 -17.74
N ALA A 259 -6.55 15.66 -17.74
CA ALA A 259 -7.57 15.22 -18.69
C ALA A 259 -8.02 16.43 -19.53
N ALA A 260 -9.32 16.51 -19.89
CA ALA A 260 -9.91 17.74 -20.42
C ALA A 260 -9.69 18.96 -19.50
N SER A 261 -9.58 18.71 -18.20
CA SER A 261 -9.09 19.63 -17.17
C SER A 261 -8.13 18.89 -16.24
N THR A 262 -7.37 19.64 -15.44
CA THR A 262 -6.60 19.07 -14.33
C THR A 262 -7.57 18.53 -13.27
N ASN A 263 -7.36 17.30 -12.81
CA ASN A 263 -8.23 16.63 -11.84
C ASN A 263 -7.56 16.49 -10.46
N ASN A 264 -8.38 16.29 -9.43
CA ASN A 264 -7.99 15.85 -8.08
C ASN A 264 -8.72 14.56 -7.66
N GLU A 265 -9.25 13.82 -8.63
CA GLU A 265 -9.95 12.57 -8.34
C GLU A 265 -9.00 11.53 -7.75
N THR A 266 -9.50 10.75 -6.79
CA THR A 266 -8.83 9.57 -6.24
C THR A 266 -9.57 8.33 -6.70
N TRP A 267 -8.88 7.41 -7.35
CA TRP A 267 -9.46 6.17 -7.87
C TRP A 267 -8.74 4.95 -7.30
N GLU A 268 -9.47 3.86 -7.08
CA GLU A 268 -8.89 2.59 -6.62
C GLU A 268 -9.23 1.44 -7.56
N TRP A 269 -8.21 0.70 -7.99
CA TRP A 269 -8.30 -0.51 -8.80
C TRP A 269 -8.07 -1.75 -7.93
N ASN A 270 -9.01 -2.69 -7.93
CA ASN A 270 -8.92 -3.94 -7.17
C ASN A 270 -8.53 -5.17 -8.03
N GLY A 271 -8.07 -4.94 -9.26
CA GLY A 271 -7.78 -6.01 -10.23
C GLY A 271 -8.92 -6.35 -11.20
N THR A 272 -10.12 -5.84 -10.96
CA THR A 272 -11.29 -6.08 -11.83
C THR A 272 -12.08 -4.82 -12.16
N SER A 273 -12.18 -3.88 -11.21
CA SER A 273 -12.99 -2.66 -11.36
C SER A 273 -12.31 -1.46 -10.73
N TRP A 274 -12.50 -0.27 -11.32
CA TRP A 274 -12.17 0.99 -10.69
C TRP A 274 -13.32 1.50 -9.82
N SER A 275 -12.98 2.07 -8.67
CA SER A 275 -13.91 2.77 -7.78
C SER A 275 -13.44 4.20 -7.57
N LEU A 276 -14.30 5.19 -7.86
CA LEU A 276 -14.04 6.58 -7.50
C LEU A 276 -14.17 6.73 -5.98
N ARG A 277 -13.25 7.48 -5.38
CA ARG A 277 -13.29 7.87 -3.97
C ARG A 277 -13.57 9.37 -3.89
N LEU A 278 -14.51 9.73 -3.03
CA LEU A 278 -14.99 11.10 -2.83
C LEU A 278 -14.65 11.61 -1.41
N PRO A 279 -13.36 11.81 -1.10
CA PRO A 279 -12.95 12.31 0.21
C PRO A 279 -13.43 13.74 0.42
N LEU A 280 -13.81 14.07 1.65
CA LEU A 280 -14.27 15.42 2.01
C LEU A 280 -13.14 16.46 1.92
N VAL A 281 -11.92 16.02 2.22
CA VAL A 281 -10.69 16.80 2.12
C VAL A 281 -9.80 16.08 1.11
N ALA A 282 -9.24 16.81 0.16
CA ALA A 282 -8.35 16.27 -0.86
C ALA A 282 -7.30 17.30 -1.27
N PRO A 283 -6.14 16.86 -1.80
CA PRO A 283 -5.24 17.76 -2.48
C PRO A 283 -5.95 18.48 -3.63
N SER A 284 -5.53 19.71 -3.92
CA SER A 284 -6.04 20.49 -5.06
C SER A 284 -5.73 19.79 -6.40
N PRO A 285 -6.49 20.09 -7.48
CA PRO A 285 -6.25 19.52 -8.80
C PRO A 285 -4.81 19.71 -9.27
N ARG A 286 -4.15 18.62 -9.65
CA ARG A 286 -2.74 18.65 -10.05
C ARG A 286 -2.35 17.49 -10.97
N TYR A 287 -1.25 17.67 -11.66
CA TYR A 287 -0.58 16.64 -12.45
C TYR A 287 0.93 16.62 -12.15
N ALA A 288 1.55 15.51 -12.51
CA ALA A 288 2.94 15.15 -12.24
C ALA A 288 3.40 15.34 -10.78
N PRO A 289 2.61 14.93 -9.75
CA PRO A 289 3.11 14.85 -8.38
C PRO A 289 3.96 13.58 -8.19
N GLY A 290 4.82 13.57 -7.18
CA GLY A 290 5.41 12.34 -6.67
C GLY A 290 4.37 11.57 -5.85
N PHE A 291 4.32 10.25 -5.99
CA PHE A 291 3.42 9.40 -5.20
C PHE A 291 4.06 8.05 -4.89
N THR A 292 4.05 7.65 -3.62
CA THR A 292 4.63 6.37 -3.18
C THR A 292 3.85 5.79 -2.00
N PHE A 293 4.09 4.52 -1.67
CA PHE A 293 3.43 3.83 -0.58
C PHE A 293 4.45 3.55 0.52
N ASP A 294 4.25 4.18 1.66
CA ASP A 294 5.02 3.93 2.87
C ASP A 294 4.51 2.63 3.49
N SER A 295 5.21 1.53 3.23
CA SER A 295 4.86 0.20 3.75
C SER A 295 5.16 0.03 5.24
N VAL A 296 5.91 0.95 5.86
CA VAL A 296 6.15 0.94 7.31
C VAL A 296 4.94 1.51 8.04
N ARG A 297 4.34 2.57 7.48
CA ARG A 297 3.20 3.30 8.07
C ARG A 297 1.86 2.92 7.46
N ASN A 298 1.88 2.18 6.36
CA ASN A 298 0.71 1.73 5.61
C ASN A 298 -0.14 2.89 5.08
N VAL A 299 0.54 3.88 4.48
CA VAL A 299 -0.09 5.08 3.90
C VAL A 299 0.52 5.40 2.55
N ALA A 300 -0.29 5.91 1.63
CA ALA A 300 0.24 6.50 0.41
C ALA A 300 0.62 7.96 0.67
N VAL A 301 1.79 8.37 0.20
CA VAL A 301 2.40 9.69 0.40
C VAL A 301 2.44 10.40 -0.94
N LEU A 302 1.87 11.59 -1.01
CA LEU A 302 1.86 12.46 -2.18
C LEU A 302 2.68 13.72 -1.88
N PHE A 303 3.47 14.17 -2.84
CA PHE A 303 4.21 15.43 -2.76
C PHE A 303 4.18 16.21 -4.06
N GLY A 304 3.99 17.52 -3.95
CA GLY A 304 4.13 18.49 -5.04
C GLY A 304 3.19 18.25 -6.23
N GLY A 305 3.71 18.47 -7.43
CA GLY A 305 2.94 18.53 -8.68
C GLY A 305 2.69 19.96 -9.13
N GLN A 306 1.85 20.14 -10.15
CA GLN A 306 1.45 21.46 -10.62
C GLN A 306 -0.01 21.48 -11.08
N ASN A 307 -0.63 22.66 -11.04
CA ASN A 307 -2.04 22.87 -11.36
C ASN A 307 -2.28 23.73 -12.61
N GLY A 308 -1.23 24.02 -13.38
CA GLY A 308 -1.25 24.90 -14.54
C GLY A 308 -0.99 26.39 -14.22
N ALA A 309 -1.19 26.80 -12.97
CA ALA A 309 -0.87 28.16 -12.51
C ALA A 309 0.39 28.21 -11.64
N ALA A 310 0.65 27.17 -10.86
CA ALA A 310 1.78 27.09 -9.94
C ALA A 310 2.31 25.66 -9.79
N TYR A 311 3.59 25.57 -9.42
CA TYR A 311 4.17 24.37 -8.82
C TYR A 311 3.78 24.30 -7.35
N LEU A 312 3.66 23.09 -6.83
CA LEU A 312 3.17 22.81 -5.47
C LEU A 312 4.27 22.15 -4.64
N ASP A 313 4.25 22.36 -3.33
CA ASP A 313 5.20 21.84 -2.31
C ASP A 313 4.51 21.24 -1.07
N ASP A 314 3.20 21.02 -1.15
CA ASP A 314 2.43 20.39 -0.09
C ASP A 314 2.62 18.87 -0.09
N SER A 315 2.62 18.30 1.12
CA SER A 315 2.70 16.85 1.37
C SER A 315 1.36 16.34 1.90
N TRP A 316 0.91 15.19 1.42
CA TRP A 316 -0.36 14.59 1.82
C TRP A 316 -0.24 13.09 2.07
N LEU A 317 -1.05 12.59 3.00
CA LEU A 317 -1.21 11.16 3.28
C LEU A 317 -2.59 10.68 2.88
N TRP A 318 -2.67 9.51 2.25
CA TRP A 318 -3.90 8.79 1.96
C TRP A 318 -3.93 7.46 2.72
N THR A 319 -4.98 7.25 3.51
CA THR A 319 -5.22 6.04 4.31
C THR A 319 -6.30 5.13 3.73
N GLY A 320 -7.00 5.56 2.69
CA GLY A 320 -8.12 4.81 2.12
C GLY A 320 -9.44 4.93 2.89
N PRO A 321 -10.51 4.30 2.37
CA PRO A 321 -11.85 4.34 2.97
C PRO A 321 -12.09 3.32 4.08
N LEU A 322 -11.38 2.19 4.09
CA LEU A 322 -11.59 1.14 5.09
C LEU A 322 -10.66 1.33 6.29
N PRO A 323 -11.06 0.91 7.51
CA PRO A 323 -10.14 0.86 8.64
C PRO A 323 -9.00 -0.10 8.31
N PHE A 324 -7.81 0.19 8.82
CA PHE A 324 -6.68 -0.74 8.72
C PHE A 324 -6.11 -1.04 10.10
N ILE A 325 -5.93 -2.32 10.42
CA ILE A 325 -5.40 -2.77 11.71
C ILE A 325 -3.87 -2.68 11.71
N THR A 326 -3.35 -1.72 12.47
CA THR A 326 -1.91 -1.43 12.61
C THR A 326 -1.23 -2.27 13.69
N MET A 327 -1.99 -2.80 14.65
CA MET A 327 -1.47 -3.71 15.69
C MET A 327 -2.43 -4.87 15.88
N GLN A 328 -1.94 -6.09 15.65
CA GLN A 328 -2.70 -7.34 15.81
C GLN A 328 -2.67 -7.80 17.28
N PRO A 329 -3.73 -8.45 17.78
CA PRO A 329 -3.70 -9.07 19.10
C PRO A 329 -2.70 -10.23 19.15
N VAL A 330 -2.12 -10.43 20.33
CA VAL A 330 -1.14 -11.49 20.60
C VAL A 330 -1.76 -12.52 21.55
N ALA A 331 -1.51 -13.81 21.29
CA ALA A 331 -1.98 -14.90 22.14
C ALA A 331 -1.49 -14.76 23.60
N GLN A 332 -2.32 -15.17 24.56
CA GLN A 332 -2.06 -15.06 25.99
C GLN A 332 -2.11 -16.42 26.68
N SER A 333 -1.19 -16.65 27.61
CA SER A 333 -1.18 -17.84 28.48
C SER A 333 -1.05 -17.40 29.94
N VAL A 334 -2.09 -17.64 30.73
CA VAL A 334 -2.18 -17.17 32.12
C VAL A 334 -2.64 -18.30 33.05
N SER A 335 -2.30 -18.23 34.33
CA SER A 335 -2.82 -19.16 35.35
C SER A 335 -4.27 -18.82 35.71
N ASN A 336 -5.02 -19.81 36.19
CA ASN A 336 -6.39 -19.63 36.63
C ASN A 336 -6.48 -18.50 37.68
N GLY A 337 -7.41 -17.57 37.46
CA GLY A 337 -7.62 -16.38 38.29
C GLY A 337 -6.72 -15.18 37.98
N GLN A 338 -5.73 -15.31 37.09
CA GLN A 338 -4.91 -14.17 36.66
C GLN A 338 -5.60 -13.34 35.57
N SER A 339 -5.22 -12.08 35.46
CA SER A 339 -5.71 -11.21 34.39
C SER A 339 -5.04 -11.52 33.06
N ALA A 340 -5.78 -11.37 31.96
CA ALA A 340 -5.26 -11.39 30.59
C ALA A 340 -5.79 -10.18 29.82
N SER A 341 -5.04 -9.70 28.83
CA SER A 341 -5.50 -8.63 27.96
C SER A 341 -5.14 -8.88 26.49
N PHE A 342 -6.00 -8.42 25.60
CA PHE A 342 -5.77 -8.36 24.17
C PHE A 342 -5.86 -6.92 23.72
N SER A 343 -4.93 -6.49 22.87
CA SER A 343 -4.90 -5.13 22.34
C SER A 343 -4.90 -5.15 20.82
N VAL A 344 -5.60 -4.19 20.23
CA VAL A 344 -5.62 -3.92 18.79
C VAL A 344 -5.39 -2.43 18.60
N ALA A 345 -4.72 -2.06 17.52
CA ALA A 345 -4.69 -0.68 17.04
C ALA A 345 -5.12 -0.65 15.59
N ALA A 346 -5.82 0.41 15.19
CA ALA A 346 -6.22 0.61 13.81
C ALA A 346 -6.05 2.09 13.42
N SER A 347 -5.68 2.36 12.17
CA SER A 347 -5.71 3.71 11.61
C SER A 347 -7.15 4.04 11.20
N ALA A 348 -7.57 5.26 11.54
CA ALA A 348 -8.86 5.79 11.14
C ALA A 348 -8.80 6.18 9.66
N GLY A 349 -9.65 5.56 8.85
CA GLY A 349 -10.12 6.13 7.59
C GLY A 349 -11.56 6.59 7.79
N ALA A 350 -11.81 7.39 8.83
CA ALA A 350 -13.04 7.64 9.59
C ALA A 350 -13.07 6.88 10.94
N SER A 351 -13.48 7.58 12.01
CA SER A 351 -13.51 7.13 13.41
C SER A 351 -13.94 5.66 13.58
N PRO A 352 -12.99 4.73 13.81
CA PRO A 352 -13.31 3.31 13.85
C PRO A 352 -14.03 2.97 15.16
N THR A 353 -14.95 2.02 15.06
CA THR A 353 -15.58 1.32 16.19
C THR A 353 -14.97 -0.06 16.31
N PHE A 354 -14.90 -0.58 17.53
CA PHE A 354 -14.26 -1.86 17.84
C PHE A 354 -15.30 -2.82 18.40
N ARG A 355 -15.16 -4.10 18.09
CA ARG A 355 -15.98 -5.17 18.67
C ARG A 355 -15.19 -6.45 18.78
N TRP A 356 -14.84 -6.83 20.00
CA TRP A 356 -14.19 -8.10 20.29
C TRP A 356 -15.16 -9.26 20.16
N ARG A 357 -14.65 -10.38 19.64
CA ARG A 357 -15.37 -11.65 19.53
C ARG A 357 -14.54 -12.76 20.15
N ARG A 358 -15.22 -13.76 20.68
CA ARG A 358 -14.63 -15.04 21.08
C ARG A 358 -15.28 -16.15 20.29
N ASN A 359 -14.47 -16.94 19.57
CA ASN A 359 -14.93 -18.01 18.70
C ASN A 359 -16.02 -17.53 17.71
N GLY A 360 -15.83 -16.34 17.14
CA GLY A 360 -16.77 -15.70 16.21
C GLY A 360 -17.99 -15.03 16.85
N THR A 361 -18.21 -15.16 18.16
CA THR A 361 -19.35 -14.55 18.87
C THR A 361 -18.95 -13.23 19.52
N ALA A 362 -19.72 -12.16 19.29
CA ALA A 362 -19.45 -10.85 19.89
C ALA A 362 -19.51 -10.88 21.42
N LEU A 363 -18.56 -10.18 22.03
CA LEU A 363 -18.47 -10.03 23.48
C LEU A 363 -19.17 -8.74 23.93
N SER A 364 -19.61 -8.75 25.18
CA SER A 364 -20.09 -7.59 25.91
C SER A 364 -19.33 -7.49 27.23
N ASP A 365 -19.22 -6.29 27.77
CA ASP A 365 -18.67 -6.09 29.11
C ASP A 365 -19.53 -6.81 30.16
N GLY A 366 -18.88 -7.37 31.18
CA GLY A 366 -19.51 -8.24 32.19
C GLY A 366 -18.82 -9.60 32.31
N ASN A 367 -19.14 -10.36 33.37
CA ASN A 367 -18.54 -11.67 33.65
C ASN A 367 -17.00 -11.69 33.64
N GLY A 368 -16.37 -10.63 34.15
CA GLY A 368 -14.91 -10.50 34.18
C GLY A 368 -14.28 -9.97 32.89
N LEU A 369 -15.08 -9.63 31.87
CA LEU A 369 -14.65 -8.94 30.65
C LEU A 369 -14.93 -7.43 30.75
N SER A 370 -13.99 -6.62 30.27
CA SER A 370 -14.18 -5.17 30.06
C SER A 370 -13.45 -4.69 28.81
N GLY A 371 -13.98 -3.65 28.16
CA GLY A 371 -13.39 -3.10 26.95
C GLY A 371 -13.75 -3.88 25.67
N ALA A 372 -14.87 -4.60 25.65
CA ALA A 372 -15.33 -5.34 24.48
C ALA A 372 -15.56 -4.47 23.24
N LEU A 373 -15.75 -3.15 23.41
CA LEU A 373 -15.92 -2.16 22.34
C LEU A 373 -14.75 -1.16 22.23
N THR A 374 -13.61 -1.46 22.84
CA THR A 374 -12.43 -0.58 22.83
C THR A 374 -11.24 -1.26 22.16
N THR A 375 -10.13 -0.54 22.06
CA THR A 375 -8.84 -1.06 21.57
C THR A 375 -8.22 -2.11 22.49
N MET A 376 -8.72 -2.27 23.73
CA MET A 376 -8.17 -3.22 24.71
C MET A 376 -9.29 -4.00 25.40
N LEU A 377 -9.34 -5.30 25.14
CA LEU A 377 -10.15 -6.24 25.91
C LEU A 377 -9.35 -6.70 27.13
N THR A 378 -9.93 -6.58 28.31
CA THR A 378 -9.36 -7.09 29.56
C THR A 378 -10.23 -8.19 30.14
N ILE A 379 -9.57 -9.24 30.61
CA ILE A 379 -10.16 -10.35 31.36
C ILE A 379 -9.56 -10.27 32.76
N SER A 380 -10.33 -9.87 33.77
CA SER A 380 -9.82 -9.60 35.12
C SER A 380 -9.53 -10.87 35.94
N SER A 381 -10.18 -11.98 35.59
CA SER A 381 -9.98 -13.28 36.23
C SER A 381 -10.20 -14.39 35.19
N ALA A 382 -9.12 -14.76 34.49
CA ALA A 382 -9.17 -15.75 33.43
C ALA A 382 -9.42 -17.16 34.02
N GLY A 383 -10.31 -17.91 33.40
CA GLY A 383 -10.72 -19.24 33.83
C GLY A 383 -11.12 -20.09 32.63
N ALA A 384 -11.54 -21.34 32.86
CA ALA A 384 -11.89 -22.27 31.79
C ALA A 384 -12.97 -21.71 30.83
N ALA A 385 -13.94 -20.96 31.36
CA ALA A 385 -14.99 -20.30 30.58
C ALA A 385 -14.49 -19.17 29.67
N HIS A 386 -13.25 -18.70 29.86
CA HIS A 386 -12.62 -17.65 29.06
C HIS A 386 -11.75 -18.20 27.92
N VAL A 387 -11.35 -19.47 27.98
CA VAL A 387 -10.49 -20.10 26.95
C VAL A 387 -11.16 -20.03 25.57
N GLY A 388 -10.39 -19.64 24.55
CA GLY A 388 -10.90 -19.52 23.19
C GLY A 388 -10.01 -18.69 22.28
N SER A 389 -10.46 -18.53 21.03
CA SER A 389 -9.85 -17.65 20.04
C SER A 389 -10.53 -16.30 20.07
N TYR A 390 -9.75 -15.24 20.26
CA TYR A 390 -10.20 -13.85 20.31
C TYR A 390 -9.81 -13.11 19.04
N ASP A 391 -10.76 -12.38 18.45
CA ASP A 391 -10.51 -11.47 17.33
C ASP A 391 -11.29 -10.17 17.54
N CYS A 392 -10.85 -9.09 16.90
CA CYS A 392 -11.53 -7.80 16.94
C CYS A 392 -12.00 -7.41 15.54
N VAL A 393 -13.29 -7.08 15.42
CA VAL A 393 -13.84 -6.44 14.23
C VAL A 393 -13.72 -4.94 14.41
N VAL A 394 -13.04 -4.29 13.47
CA VAL A 394 -12.86 -2.85 13.41
C VAL A 394 -13.70 -2.32 12.25
N SER A 395 -14.61 -1.40 12.54
CA SER A 395 -15.65 -0.95 11.62
C SER A 395 -15.65 0.56 11.49
N ASN A 396 -15.82 1.08 10.29
CA ASN A 396 -16.22 2.48 10.06
C ASN A 396 -17.45 2.53 9.16
N SER A 397 -17.87 3.72 8.74
CA SER A 397 -19.00 3.91 7.83
C SER A 397 -18.82 3.24 6.46
N CYS A 398 -17.62 2.76 6.14
CA CYS A 398 -17.22 2.24 4.84
C CYS A 398 -17.06 0.74 4.80
N GLY A 399 -16.97 0.10 5.96
CA GLY A 399 -16.90 -1.34 6.09
C GLY A 399 -16.07 -1.75 7.30
N ASP A 400 -15.80 -3.06 7.33
CA ASP A 400 -15.24 -3.75 8.47
C ASP A 400 -13.95 -4.49 8.09
N VAL A 401 -12.97 -4.50 8.98
CA VAL A 401 -11.77 -5.33 8.91
C VAL A 401 -11.68 -6.15 10.20
N THR A 402 -11.36 -7.44 10.08
CA THR A 402 -11.20 -8.35 11.22
C THR A 402 -9.73 -8.60 11.51
N SER A 403 -9.33 -8.58 12.78
CA SER A 403 -7.97 -8.89 13.21
C SER A 403 -7.62 -10.37 12.99
N ARG A 404 -6.32 -10.68 13.04
CA ARG A 404 -5.87 -12.07 13.20
C ARG A 404 -6.38 -12.61 14.54
N PRO A 405 -6.74 -13.90 14.62
CA PRO A 405 -7.17 -14.52 15.87
C PRO A 405 -5.98 -14.67 16.85
N ALA A 406 -6.23 -14.44 18.13
CA ALA A 406 -5.30 -14.65 19.24
C ALA A 406 -5.90 -15.61 20.28
N ALA A 407 -5.19 -16.68 20.62
CA ALA A 407 -5.69 -17.66 21.57
C ALA A 407 -5.50 -17.20 23.03
N LEU A 408 -6.48 -17.48 23.89
CA LEU A 408 -6.31 -17.50 25.35
C LEU A 408 -6.23 -18.93 25.84
N THR A 409 -5.14 -19.27 26.54
CA THR A 409 -5.02 -20.53 27.29
C THR A 409 -4.93 -20.24 28.78
N VAL A 410 -5.67 -21.00 29.60
CA VAL A 410 -5.62 -20.87 31.06
C VAL A 410 -5.04 -22.14 31.67
N GLY A 411 -3.89 -22.01 32.34
CA GLY A 411 -3.25 -23.10 33.08
C GLY A 411 -3.84 -23.26 34.47
N GLY A 412 -3.88 -24.49 34.99
CA GLY A 412 -4.24 -24.72 36.38
C GLY A 412 -3.22 -24.07 37.31
N SER A 413 -3.68 -23.28 38.29
CA SER A 413 -2.82 -22.88 39.38
C SER A 413 -2.41 -24.14 40.13
N CYS A 414 -1.13 -24.52 40.05
CA CYS A 414 -0.57 -25.47 41.00
C CYS A 414 -0.45 -24.75 42.34
N GLY A 415 -1.56 -24.66 43.08
CA GLY A 415 -1.55 -24.32 44.49
C GLY A 415 -0.80 -25.44 45.22
N ALA A 416 0.41 -25.13 45.70
CA ALA A 416 1.26 -25.92 46.57
C ALA A 416 0.75 -27.34 46.92
N CYS A 417 1.16 -28.34 46.14
CA CYS A 417 1.35 -29.68 46.66
C CYS A 417 2.77 -29.74 47.22
N GLY A 418 2.91 -29.77 48.54
CA GLY A 418 4.19 -30.04 49.17
C GLY A 418 4.75 -31.39 48.69
N ALA A 419 6.05 -31.37 48.38
CA ALA A 419 6.98 -32.48 48.24
C ALA A 419 6.67 -33.62 47.23
N GLY A 420 7.45 -33.63 46.15
CA GLY A 420 8.03 -34.86 45.60
C GLY A 420 7.31 -35.49 44.41
N SER A 421 7.56 -35.01 43.20
CA SER A 421 7.80 -35.89 42.04
C SER A 421 8.40 -35.10 40.88
N ALA A 422 9.55 -35.55 40.42
CA ALA A 422 10.25 -35.02 39.26
C ALA A 422 9.37 -35.16 38.01
N MET A 423 9.04 -34.03 37.40
CA MET A 423 8.36 -33.98 36.11
C MET A 423 9.39 -34.27 35.01
N MET A 424 9.16 -35.37 34.28
CA MET A 424 9.86 -35.71 33.04
C MET A 424 9.82 -34.53 32.06
N MET A 425 10.98 -34.14 31.55
CA MET A 425 11.08 -33.28 30.36
C MET A 425 10.68 -34.07 29.11
N PRO A 426 10.03 -33.44 28.11
CA PRO A 426 9.78 -34.08 26.83
C PRO A 426 11.10 -34.24 26.07
N VAL A 427 11.32 -35.47 25.59
CA VAL A 427 12.45 -35.87 24.76
C VAL A 427 12.49 -35.00 23.49
N MET A 428 13.55 -34.22 23.34
CA MET A 428 13.96 -33.65 22.06
C MET A 428 14.19 -34.79 21.08
N VAL A 429 13.40 -34.84 20.01
CA VAL A 429 13.69 -35.69 18.84
C VAL A 429 14.90 -35.08 18.12
N MET A 430 16.11 -35.56 18.47
CA MET A 430 17.30 -35.34 17.66
C MET A 430 17.16 -36.16 16.37
N GLY A 431 17.02 -35.47 15.25
CA GLY A 431 17.13 -36.06 13.92
C GLY A 431 18.52 -36.68 13.73
N LEU A 432 18.54 -37.98 13.44
CA LEU A 432 19.75 -38.69 13.04
C LEU A 432 20.29 -38.12 11.72
N LEU A 433 21.47 -37.48 11.79
CA LEU A 433 22.36 -37.32 10.64
C LEU A 433 22.79 -38.70 10.16
N ARG A 434 22.38 -39.08 8.94
CA ARG A 434 22.95 -40.23 8.21
C ARG A 434 24.41 -39.95 7.88
N MET A 435 25.34 -40.61 8.56
CA MET A 435 26.72 -40.73 8.07
C MET A 435 26.76 -41.65 6.85
N HIS A 436 27.23 -41.11 5.73
CA HIS A 436 27.66 -41.88 4.56
C HIS A 436 28.88 -42.73 4.91
N ARG A 437 28.73 -44.07 4.88
CA ARG A 437 29.85 -45.01 4.83
C ARG A 437 30.35 -45.12 3.39
N THR A 438 31.51 -44.56 3.10
CA THR A 438 32.29 -44.83 1.89
C THR A 438 32.93 -46.23 1.99
N ARG A 439 32.60 -47.11 1.03
CA ARG A 439 33.28 -48.40 0.84
C ARG A 439 34.62 -48.15 0.13
N HIS A 440 35.74 -48.41 0.79
CA HIS A 440 37.01 -48.67 0.10
C HIS A 440 37.10 -50.15 -0.27
N GLY A 441 37.37 -50.40 -1.55
CA GLY A 441 37.45 -51.72 -2.15
C GLY A 441 38.84 -52.36 -2.08
N ARG A 442 38.80 -53.69 -1.92
CA ARG A 442 39.65 -54.73 -2.53
C ARG A 442 41.17 -54.65 -2.34
N PHE A 443 41.65 -55.43 -1.39
CA PHE A 443 42.96 -56.08 -1.43
C PHE A 443 42.96 -57.23 -2.47
N ARG A 444 43.92 -57.20 -3.40
CA ARG A 444 44.31 -58.33 -4.27
C ARG A 444 45.38 -59.15 -3.55
N ASN A 445 45.13 -60.45 -3.36
CA ASN A 445 46.16 -61.44 -3.09
C ASN A 445 46.61 -62.07 -4.43
N PHE A 446 47.90 -61.96 -4.75
CA PHE A 446 48.56 -62.79 -5.76
C PHE A 446 49.09 -64.06 -5.08
N ARG A 447 48.74 -65.21 -5.66
CA ARG A 447 49.38 -66.51 -5.42
C ARG A 447 50.60 -66.63 -6.35
N THR A 448 51.67 -67.22 -5.85
CA THR A 448 52.60 -68.06 -6.62
C THR A 448 52.66 -69.45 -5.98
N PRO A 449 52.67 -70.51 -6.78
CA PRO A 449 53.50 -71.66 -6.45
C PRO A 449 54.35 -72.13 -7.65
N HIS A 450 55.57 -72.57 -7.30
CA HIS A 450 56.61 -73.23 -8.11
C HIS A 450 57.39 -72.40 -9.13
#